data_AF-A0A397ZSV5-F1
#
_entry.id   AF-A0A397ZSV5-F1
#
_cell.length_a   1.000
_cell.length_b   1.000
_cell.length_c   1.000
_cell.angle_alpha   90.00
_cell.angle_beta   90.00
_cell.angle_gamma   90.00
#
_symmetry.space_group_name_H-M   'P 1'
#
loop_
_entity.id
_entity.type
_entity.pdbx_description
1 polymer ?
#
loop_
_entity_poly.entity_id
_entity_poly.type
_entity_poly.pdbx_seq_one_letter_code
_entity_poly.pdbx_strand_id
1 'polypeptide(L)'
;MASSSPSLCTLNYNAFTSFHRPDVGKTFISHLQKQFTSNRITMFDDEGVERGHTIDPALTQAIRESTISIVVLTKNYASSSWCLDGLLEILKCRQAGKLIVMPVFYGVRPNDVQRQTGDFGKGFEKTCRGKTILDKGRWSQALNKRIEYLIAREDTLNPTISSNKSRCSIDLVFLVVIINLLLEITSAVADQLSSSTRKPCFARISLVMSILSLILTIIDFTDKIRVHKVHFRCKLPIPWFYYPARDYSTRFGSSTDNILLFCVVGQLIVSTINFSFTERGRDGPIKVSVWPLVFAIGIVVSKFTEKPPISKNN
;
A
#
# COMPACT_ATOMS: atom_id res chain seq x y z
N MET A 1 -42.34 -28.23 31.01
CA MET A 1 -41.58 -28.68 29.83
C MET A 1 -40.95 -27.44 29.22
N ALA A 2 -39.66 -27.21 29.44
CA ALA A 2 -38.96 -26.05 28.88
C ALA A 2 -38.65 -26.34 27.41
N SER A 3 -39.25 -25.56 26.52
CA SER A 3 -38.97 -25.56 25.08
C SER A 3 -37.56 -25.04 24.87
N SER A 4 -36.61 -25.92 24.60
CA SER A 4 -35.28 -25.57 24.12
C SER A 4 -35.41 -25.07 22.68
N SER A 5 -35.49 -23.76 22.50
CA SER A 5 -35.27 -23.15 21.20
C SER A 5 -33.86 -23.52 20.72
N PRO A 6 -33.66 -24.04 19.49
CA PRO A 6 -32.32 -24.18 18.97
C PRO A 6 -31.77 -22.76 18.83
N SER A 7 -30.75 -22.42 19.62
CA SER A 7 -29.93 -21.25 19.36
C SER A 7 -29.42 -21.42 17.93
N LEU A 8 -29.98 -20.67 16.99
CA LEU A 8 -29.38 -20.46 15.68
C LEU A 8 -28.04 -19.78 15.96
N CYS A 9 -27.01 -20.60 16.19
CA CYS A 9 -25.64 -20.16 16.27
C CYS A 9 -25.34 -19.54 14.91
N THR A 10 -25.40 -18.22 14.83
CA THR A 10 -24.93 -17.44 13.69
C THR A 10 -23.44 -17.73 13.55
N LEU A 11 -23.10 -18.68 12.68
CA LEU A 11 -21.74 -19.10 12.39
C LEU A 11 -21.05 -17.98 11.62
N ASN A 12 -20.61 -16.95 12.35
CA ASN A 12 -19.80 -15.89 11.78
C ASN A 12 -18.40 -16.47 11.50
N TYR A 13 -18.09 -16.69 10.23
CA TYR A 13 -16.74 -17.05 9.81
C TYR A 13 -15.86 -15.79 9.78
N ASN A 14 -14.62 -15.89 10.25
CA ASN A 14 -13.67 -14.78 10.10
C ASN A 14 -13.10 -14.73 8.68
N ALA A 15 -12.85 -15.89 8.07
CA ALA A 15 -12.22 -16.00 6.77
C ALA A 15 -12.89 -17.04 5.85
N PHE A 16 -13.03 -16.67 4.59
CA PHE A 16 -13.36 -17.54 3.48
C PHE A 16 -12.14 -17.71 2.57
N THR A 17 -11.91 -18.88 1.99
CA THR A 17 -10.85 -19.07 1.00
C THR A 17 -11.39 -19.58 -0.32
N SER A 18 -11.03 -18.94 -1.41
CA SER A 18 -11.30 -19.40 -2.77
C SER A 18 -10.02 -19.91 -3.42
N PHE A 19 -9.98 -21.18 -3.80
CA PHE A 19 -8.79 -21.80 -4.36
C PHE A 19 -9.08 -23.02 -5.26
N HIS A 20 -8.13 -23.34 -6.12
CA HIS A 20 -8.13 -24.59 -6.88
C HIS A 20 -7.64 -25.75 -6.00
N ARG A 21 -8.57 -26.64 -5.59
CA ARG A 21 -8.29 -27.71 -4.61
C ARG A 21 -7.11 -28.61 -4.99
N PRO A 22 -7.01 -29.09 -6.24
CA PRO A 22 -5.86 -29.91 -6.64
C PRO A 22 -4.49 -29.21 -6.54
N ASP A 23 -4.44 -27.88 -6.67
CA ASP A 23 -3.15 -27.16 -6.69
C ASP A 23 -2.61 -26.92 -5.28
N VAL A 24 -3.47 -26.49 -4.36
CA VAL A 24 -3.03 -25.92 -3.06
C VAL A 24 -3.77 -26.47 -1.85
N GLY A 25 -4.76 -27.35 -2.02
CA GLY A 25 -5.59 -27.86 -0.93
C GLY A 25 -4.77 -28.58 0.15
N LYS A 26 -3.94 -29.55 -0.24
CA LYS A 26 -3.11 -30.33 0.69
C LYS A 26 -1.85 -29.60 1.17
N THR A 27 -1.45 -28.53 0.51
CA THR A 27 -0.21 -27.79 0.79
C THR A 27 -0.53 -26.45 1.46
N PHE A 28 -0.62 -25.36 0.70
CA PHE A 28 -0.78 -24.01 1.22
C PHE A 28 -2.04 -23.85 2.09
N ILE A 29 -3.18 -24.38 1.64
CA ILE A 29 -4.46 -24.22 2.36
C ILE A 29 -4.47 -25.01 3.66
N SER A 30 -3.99 -26.26 3.66
CA SER A 30 -3.93 -27.07 4.90
C SER A 30 -3.04 -26.43 5.97
N HIS A 31 -1.92 -25.80 5.56
CA HIS A 31 -1.07 -25.03 6.47
C HIS A 31 -1.76 -23.75 6.95
N LEU A 32 -2.44 -23.03 6.06
CA LEU A 32 -3.18 -21.82 6.41
C LEU A 32 -4.30 -22.11 7.42
N GLN A 33 -5.07 -23.17 7.19
CA GLN A 33 -6.12 -23.63 8.10
C GLN A 33 -5.53 -23.92 9.49
N LYS A 34 -4.45 -24.70 9.58
CA LYS A 34 -3.78 -25.00 10.87
C LYS A 34 -3.37 -23.73 11.61
N GLN A 35 -2.78 -22.76 10.90
CA GLN A 35 -2.36 -21.48 11.48
C GLN A 35 -3.53 -20.61 11.90
N PHE A 36 -4.64 -20.64 11.17
CA PHE A 36 -5.85 -19.90 11.54
C PHE A 36 -6.51 -20.52 12.78
N THR A 37 -6.60 -21.85 12.84
CA THR A 37 -7.10 -22.57 14.02
C THR A 37 -6.26 -22.27 15.26
N SER A 38 -4.92 -22.29 15.17
CA SER A 38 -4.05 -21.96 16.31
C SER A 38 -4.22 -20.53 16.81
N ASN A 39 -4.58 -19.61 15.91
CA ASN A 39 -4.83 -18.20 16.23
C ASN A 39 -6.30 -17.87 16.53
N ARG A 40 -7.16 -18.88 16.69
CA ARG A 40 -8.61 -18.74 16.96
C ARG A 40 -9.36 -17.95 15.88
N ILE A 41 -8.90 -18.03 14.63
CA ILE A 41 -9.56 -17.47 13.45
C ILE A 41 -10.43 -18.57 12.84
N THR A 42 -11.74 -18.37 12.77
CA THR A 42 -12.66 -19.33 12.16
C THR A 42 -12.61 -19.20 10.64
N MET A 43 -12.27 -20.29 9.97
CA MET A 43 -12.22 -20.38 8.52
C MET A 43 -13.32 -21.33 8.03
N PHE A 44 -14.02 -20.96 6.97
CA PHE A 44 -14.97 -21.86 6.33
C PHE A 44 -14.23 -23.05 5.72
N ASP A 45 -14.65 -24.25 6.08
CA ASP A 45 -14.11 -25.49 5.52
C ASP A 45 -15.00 -25.97 4.37
N ASP A 46 -14.39 -26.15 3.20
CA ASP A 46 -15.08 -26.57 1.99
C ASP A 46 -14.97 -28.07 1.70
N GLU A 47 -14.29 -28.86 2.57
CA GLU A 47 -13.99 -30.28 2.34
C GLU A 47 -15.23 -31.14 2.02
N GLY A 48 -16.40 -30.82 2.59
CA GLY A 48 -17.67 -31.52 2.34
C GLY A 48 -18.54 -30.97 1.21
N VAL A 49 -18.13 -29.88 0.54
CA VAL A 49 -18.94 -29.24 -0.52
C VAL A 49 -18.66 -29.90 -1.87
N GLU A 50 -19.70 -30.49 -2.47
CA GLU A 50 -19.62 -31.01 -3.83
C GLU A 50 -19.44 -29.87 -4.84
N ARG A 51 -18.29 -29.87 -5.52
CA ARG A 51 -17.96 -28.86 -6.53
C ARG A 51 -18.68 -29.18 -7.84
N GLY A 52 -19.91 -28.69 -7.97
CA GLY A 52 -20.78 -28.87 -9.13
C GLY A 52 -20.75 -27.72 -10.15
N HIS A 53 -21.85 -27.54 -10.89
CA HIS A 53 -22.01 -26.45 -11.87
C HIS A 53 -22.54 -25.15 -11.28
N THR A 54 -23.19 -25.21 -10.11
CA THR A 54 -23.84 -24.08 -9.45
C THR A 54 -23.27 -23.93 -8.05
N ILE A 55 -22.90 -22.70 -7.66
CA ILE A 55 -22.44 -22.38 -6.31
C ILE A 55 -23.49 -22.83 -5.29
N ASP A 56 -23.09 -23.63 -4.32
CA ASP A 56 -23.94 -24.08 -3.23
C ASP A 56 -24.49 -22.86 -2.43
N PRO A 57 -25.80 -22.82 -2.08
CA PRO A 57 -26.34 -21.81 -1.18
C PRO A 57 -25.55 -21.65 0.13
N ALA A 58 -25.05 -22.75 0.70
CA ALA A 58 -24.20 -22.74 1.89
C ALA A 58 -22.88 -22.01 1.64
N LEU A 59 -22.29 -22.17 0.44
CA LEU A 59 -21.07 -21.47 0.06
C LEU A 59 -21.32 -19.96 -0.10
N THR A 60 -22.45 -19.60 -0.70
CA THR A 60 -22.88 -18.20 -0.85
C THR A 60 -23.09 -17.54 0.53
N GLN A 61 -23.71 -18.27 1.45
CA GLN A 61 -23.91 -17.82 2.82
C GLN A 61 -22.57 -17.65 3.56
N ALA A 62 -21.66 -18.62 3.45
CA ALA A 62 -20.33 -18.53 4.05
C ALA A 62 -19.53 -17.32 3.55
N ILE A 63 -19.59 -17.00 2.25
CA ILE A 63 -18.94 -15.80 1.69
C ILE A 63 -19.54 -14.52 2.28
N ARG A 64 -20.86 -14.48 2.49
CA ARG A 64 -21.57 -13.31 3.04
C ARG A 64 -21.35 -13.11 4.54
N GLU A 65 -21.22 -14.20 5.28
CA GLU A 65 -20.98 -14.21 6.72
C GLU A 65 -19.50 -14.04 7.06
N SER A 66 -18.61 -14.14 6.08
CA SER A 66 -17.17 -13.95 6.25
C SER A 66 -16.77 -12.47 6.27
N THR A 67 -15.82 -12.12 7.14
CA THR A 67 -15.22 -10.77 7.16
C THR A 67 -14.15 -10.60 6.06
N ILE A 68 -13.35 -11.65 5.82
CA ILE A 68 -12.25 -11.66 4.86
C ILE A 68 -12.44 -12.80 3.87
N SER A 69 -12.16 -12.57 2.59
CA SER A 69 -12.05 -13.59 1.54
C SER A 69 -10.65 -13.60 0.96
N ILE A 70 -9.95 -14.73 1.09
CA ILE A 70 -8.62 -14.96 0.54
C ILE A 70 -8.76 -15.69 -0.79
N VAL A 71 -8.33 -15.06 -1.88
CA VAL A 71 -8.45 -15.64 -3.23
C VAL A 71 -7.06 -16.11 -3.67
N VAL A 72 -6.82 -17.42 -3.61
CA VAL A 72 -5.52 -18.01 -3.99
C VAL A 72 -5.53 -18.35 -5.48
N LEU A 73 -4.93 -17.46 -6.26
CA LEU A 73 -4.81 -17.53 -7.71
C LEU A 73 -3.61 -18.39 -8.07
N THR A 74 -3.86 -19.55 -8.65
CA THR A 74 -2.86 -20.47 -9.18
C THR A 74 -2.98 -20.57 -10.70
N LYS A 75 -2.01 -21.23 -11.35
CA LYS A 75 -2.06 -21.49 -12.80
C LYS A 75 -3.35 -22.16 -13.28
N ASN A 76 -3.95 -23.03 -12.47
CA ASN A 76 -5.18 -23.77 -12.82
C ASN A 76 -6.44 -23.18 -12.17
N TYR A 77 -6.37 -22.04 -11.49
CA TYR A 77 -7.55 -21.45 -10.85
C TYR A 77 -8.69 -21.21 -11.85
N ALA A 78 -8.36 -20.68 -13.03
CA ALA A 78 -9.33 -20.44 -14.09
C ALA A 78 -9.76 -21.70 -14.87
N SER A 79 -9.19 -22.88 -14.59
CA SER A 79 -9.67 -24.14 -15.20
C SER A 79 -10.89 -24.74 -14.49
N SER A 80 -11.43 -24.04 -13.49
CA SER A 80 -12.57 -24.46 -12.69
C SER A 80 -13.65 -23.39 -12.73
N SER A 81 -14.81 -23.69 -13.32
CA SER A 81 -15.96 -22.76 -13.31
C SER A 81 -16.39 -22.45 -11.88
N TRP A 82 -16.32 -23.42 -10.97
CA TRP A 82 -16.59 -23.24 -9.55
C TRP A 82 -15.72 -22.14 -8.91
N CYS A 83 -14.43 -22.09 -9.25
CA CYS A 83 -13.52 -21.05 -8.75
C CYS A 83 -13.91 -19.68 -9.32
N LEU A 84 -14.23 -19.60 -10.60
CA LEU A 84 -14.64 -18.35 -11.27
C LEU A 84 -15.99 -17.82 -10.78
N ASP A 85 -16.95 -18.70 -10.54
CA ASP A 85 -18.26 -18.37 -10.00
C ASP A 85 -18.14 -17.93 -8.54
N GLY A 86 -17.34 -18.63 -7.73
CA GLY A 86 -17.01 -18.20 -6.37
C GLY A 86 -16.37 -16.81 -6.33
N LEU A 87 -15.46 -16.51 -7.27
CA LEU A 87 -14.88 -15.17 -7.40
C LEU A 87 -15.93 -14.10 -7.72
N LEU A 88 -16.93 -14.40 -8.56
CA LEU A 88 -18.02 -13.47 -8.86
C LEU A 88 -18.85 -13.13 -7.61
N GLU A 89 -19.20 -14.13 -6.80
CA GLU A 89 -19.99 -13.90 -5.58
C GLU A 89 -19.19 -13.13 -4.53
N ILE A 90 -17.89 -13.42 -4.37
CA ILE A 90 -16.98 -12.63 -3.52
C ILE A 90 -16.97 -11.16 -3.94
N LEU A 91 -16.81 -10.89 -5.24
CA LEU A 91 -16.75 -9.52 -5.77
C LEU A 91 -18.08 -8.77 -5.64
N LYS A 92 -19.20 -9.50 -5.71
CA LYS A 92 -20.54 -8.97 -5.43
C LYS A 92 -20.70 -8.61 -3.95
N CYS A 93 -20.28 -9.49 -3.04
CA CYS A 93 -20.32 -9.23 -1.59
C CYS A 93 -19.40 -8.06 -1.18
N ARG A 94 -18.23 -7.94 -1.81
CA ARG A 94 -17.34 -6.79 -1.62
C ARG A 94 -17.98 -5.49 -2.09
N GLN A 95 -18.69 -5.49 -3.22
CA GLN A 95 -19.36 -4.29 -3.73
C GLN A 95 -20.46 -3.80 -2.78
N ALA A 96 -21.10 -4.71 -2.02
CA ALA A 96 -22.02 -4.38 -0.96
C ALA A 96 -21.34 -3.83 0.33
N GLY A 97 -20.01 -3.69 0.34
CA GLY A 97 -19.24 -3.04 1.40
C GLY A 97 -18.91 -3.90 2.62
N LYS A 98 -19.26 -5.19 2.62
CA LYS A 98 -19.19 -6.06 3.81
C LYS A 98 -17.95 -6.95 3.91
N LEU A 99 -17.20 -7.11 2.81
CA LEU A 99 -16.18 -8.16 2.67
C LEU A 99 -14.84 -7.60 2.20
N ILE A 100 -13.78 -7.86 2.97
CA ILE A 100 -12.39 -7.60 2.56
C ILE A 100 -11.95 -8.73 1.64
N VAL A 101 -11.29 -8.44 0.53
CA VAL A 101 -10.80 -9.49 -0.40
C VAL A 101 -9.31 -9.33 -0.62
N MET A 102 -8.56 -10.37 -0.25
CA MET A 102 -7.09 -10.46 -0.31
C MET A 102 -6.67 -11.47 -1.39
N PRO A 103 -6.19 -11.02 -2.57
CA PRO A 103 -5.70 -11.92 -3.60
C PRO A 103 -4.27 -12.40 -3.28
N VAL A 104 -4.03 -13.71 -3.43
CA VAL A 104 -2.72 -14.34 -3.27
C VAL A 104 -2.32 -14.98 -4.60
N PHE A 105 -1.24 -14.50 -5.22
CA PHE A 105 -0.72 -15.05 -6.47
C PHE A 105 0.29 -16.16 -6.20
N TYR A 106 -0.13 -17.41 -6.37
CA TYR A 106 0.67 -18.60 -6.06
C TYR A 106 1.18 -19.26 -7.33
N GLY A 107 2.46 -19.04 -7.65
CA GLY A 107 3.10 -19.61 -8.83
C GLY A 107 2.55 -19.09 -10.16
N VAL A 108 1.88 -17.93 -10.15
CA VAL A 108 1.32 -17.26 -11.34
C VAL A 108 1.66 -15.77 -11.31
N ARG A 109 1.87 -15.16 -12.48
CA ARG A 109 2.12 -13.72 -12.59
C ARG A 109 0.79 -12.96 -12.57
N PRO A 110 0.67 -11.84 -11.82
CA PRO A 110 -0.56 -11.04 -11.80
C PRO A 110 -1.03 -10.61 -13.19
N ASN A 111 -0.11 -10.22 -14.07
CA ASN A 111 -0.43 -9.84 -15.45
C ASN A 111 -1.05 -10.99 -16.27
N ASP A 112 -0.63 -12.24 -16.03
CA ASP A 112 -1.22 -13.40 -16.72
C ASP A 112 -2.65 -13.67 -16.24
N VAL A 113 -2.95 -13.39 -14.97
CA VAL A 113 -4.31 -13.44 -14.43
C VAL A 113 -5.17 -12.33 -15.03
N GLN A 114 -4.68 -11.09 -15.01
CA GLN A 114 -5.42 -9.89 -15.45
C GLN A 114 -5.74 -9.90 -16.95
N ARG A 115 -4.78 -10.36 -17.77
CA ARG A 115 -4.94 -10.43 -19.23
C ARG A 115 -5.43 -11.78 -19.71
N GLN A 116 -5.61 -12.74 -18.79
CA GLN A 116 -5.92 -14.14 -19.09
C GLN A 116 -4.96 -14.72 -20.14
N THR A 117 -3.65 -14.56 -19.92
CA THR A 117 -2.58 -15.02 -20.82
C THR A 117 -1.76 -16.16 -20.21
N GLY A 118 -0.87 -16.77 -21.00
CA GLY A 118 -0.01 -17.86 -20.53
C GLY A 118 -0.80 -19.10 -20.12
N ASP A 119 -0.29 -19.85 -19.15
CA ASP A 119 -0.95 -21.10 -18.70
C ASP A 119 -2.27 -20.85 -17.98
N PHE A 120 -2.39 -19.71 -17.28
CA PHE A 120 -3.66 -19.27 -16.69
C PHE A 120 -4.71 -19.04 -17.77
N GLY A 121 -4.33 -18.36 -18.86
CA GLY A 121 -5.17 -18.13 -20.03
C GLY A 121 -5.66 -19.41 -20.70
N LYS A 122 -4.78 -20.41 -20.85
CA LYS A 122 -5.17 -21.73 -21.40
C LYS A 122 -6.25 -22.41 -20.54
N GLY A 123 -6.10 -22.34 -19.21
CA GLY A 123 -7.11 -22.84 -18.27
C GLY A 123 -8.44 -22.10 -18.41
N PHE A 124 -8.39 -20.78 -18.48
CA PHE A 124 -9.56 -19.92 -18.67
C PHE A 124 -10.31 -20.22 -19.98
N GLU A 125 -9.57 -20.33 -21.09
CA GLU A 125 -10.15 -20.62 -22.41
C GLU A 125 -10.84 -21.99 -22.42
N LYS A 126 -10.22 -23.01 -21.82
CA LYS A 126 -10.81 -24.34 -21.69
C LYS A 126 -12.14 -24.30 -20.94
N THR A 127 -12.22 -23.58 -19.82
CA THR A 127 -13.46 -23.42 -19.03
C THR A 127 -14.54 -22.65 -19.78
N CYS A 128 -14.15 -21.71 -20.64
CA CYS A 128 -15.08 -20.92 -21.45
C CYS A 128 -15.65 -21.68 -22.66
N ARG A 129 -15.13 -22.87 -23.01
CA ARG A 129 -15.68 -23.67 -24.13
C ARG A 129 -17.10 -24.08 -23.82
N GLY A 130 -18.03 -23.77 -24.73
CA GLY A 130 -19.46 -24.06 -24.55
C GLY A 130 -20.20 -23.14 -23.57
N LYS A 131 -19.57 -22.05 -23.11
CA LYS A 131 -20.21 -21.02 -22.27
C LYS A 131 -20.66 -19.83 -23.12
N THR A 132 -21.64 -19.09 -22.63
CA THR A 132 -22.15 -17.91 -23.35
C THR A 132 -21.11 -16.79 -23.37
N ILE A 133 -21.23 -15.88 -24.34
CA ILE A 133 -20.39 -14.66 -24.41
C ILE A 133 -20.54 -13.84 -23.11
N LEU A 134 -21.74 -13.84 -22.52
CA LEU A 134 -22.04 -13.16 -21.27
C LEU A 134 -21.25 -13.75 -20.10
N ASP A 135 -21.23 -15.09 -19.95
CA ASP A 135 -20.50 -15.75 -18.87
C ASP A 135 -18.99 -15.50 -18.97
N LYS A 136 -18.44 -15.65 -20.19
CA LYS A 136 -17.03 -15.35 -20.46
C LYS A 136 -16.69 -13.90 -20.13
N GLY A 137 -17.56 -12.96 -20.51
CA GLY A 137 -17.40 -11.54 -20.22
C GLY A 137 -17.39 -11.25 -18.70
N ARG A 138 -18.31 -11.85 -17.95
CA ARG A 138 -18.41 -11.70 -16.49
C ARG A 138 -17.14 -12.19 -15.80
N TRP A 139 -16.66 -13.39 -16.14
CA TRP A 139 -15.45 -13.94 -15.54
C TRP A 139 -14.19 -13.15 -15.93
N SER A 140 -14.06 -12.73 -17.20
CA SER A 140 -12.92 -11.90 -17.63
C SER A 140 -12.92 -10.54 -16.91
N GLN A 141 -14.09 -9.90 -16.75
CA GLN A 141 -14.20 -8.64 -16.01
C GLN A 141 -13.83 -8.79 -14.53
N ALA A 142 -14.22 -9.92 -13.91
CA ALA A 142 -13.87 -10.23 -12.53
C ALA A 142 -12.35 -10.33 -12.33
N LEU A 143 -11.66 -10.98 -13.27
CA LEU A 143 -10.21 -11.20 -13.23
C LEU A 143 -9.39 -9.95 -13.61
N ASN A 144 -9.88 -9.13 -14.53
CA ASN A 144 -9.15 -8.00 -15.11
C ASN A 144 -9.16 -6.75 -14.20
N LYS A 145 -10.29 -6.00 -14.20
CA LYS A 145 -10.38 -4.70 -13.51
C LYS A 145 -10.57 -4.81 -12.01
N ARG A 146 -11.17 -5.90 -11.54
CA ARG A 146 -11.61 -6.02 -10.14
C ARG A 146 -10.46 -6.45 -9.25
N ILE A 147 -9.65 -7.44 -9.63
CA ILE A 147 -8.47 -7.88 -8.85
C ILE A 147 -7.44 -6.76 -8.69
N GLU A 148 -7.21 -5.94 -9.73
CA GLU A 148 -6.38 -4.73 -9.63
C GLU A 148 -6.94 -3.73 -8.61
N TYR A 149 -8.24 -3.46 -8.64
CA TYR A 149 -8.90 -2.67 -7.60
C TYR A 149 -8.82 -3.34 -6.22
N LEU A 150 -8.78 -4.67 -6.12
CA LEU A 150 -8.61 -5.36 -4.84
C LEU A 150 -7.24 -5.05 -4.24
N ILE A 151 -6.19 -5.12 -5.07
CA ILE A 151 -4.80 -4.81 -4.70
C ILE A 151 -4.67 -3.32 -4.35
N ALA A 152 -5.16 -2.42 -5.22
CA ALA A 152 -5.12 -0.98 -5.00
C ALA A 152 -6.00 -0.51 -3.82
N ARG A 153 -7.03 -1.28 -3.45
CA ARG A 153 -7.85 -1.02 -2.27
C ARG A 153 -7.41 -1.76 -1.02
N GLU A 154 -6.57 -2.78 -1.08
CA GLU A 154 -5.87 -3.29 0.10
C GLU A 154 -4.94 -2.20 0.67
N ASP A 155 -4.36 -1.36 -0.19
CA ASP A 155 -3.64 -0.13 0.18
C ASP A 155 -4.53 0.99 0.78
N THR A 156 -5.85 0.95 0.58
CA THR A 156 -6.81 1.94 1.15
C THR A 156 -7.69 1.39 2.26
N LEU A 157 -7.83 0.06 2.41
CA LEU A 157 -8.69 -0.60 3.40
C LEU A 157 -7.92 -1.31 4.51
N ASN A 158 -6.57 -1.34 4.44
CA ASN A 158 -5.72 -1.79 5.53
C ASN A 158 -4.93 -0.62 6.19
N PRO A 159 -5.61 0.43 6.72
CA PRO A 159 -4.90 1.51 7.38
C PRO A 159 -4.33 1.12 8.76
N THR A 160 -4.74 -0.02 9.32
CA THR A 160 -4.42 -0.36 10.71
C THR A 160 -3.17 -1.22 10.90
N ILE A 161 -2.67 -1.92 9.87
CA ILE A 161 -1.47 -2.77 10.03
C ILE A 161 -0.29 -2.35 9.14
N SER A 162 -0.54 -1.65 8.01
CA SER A 162 0.55 -1.12 7.15
C SER A 162 0.54 0.41 7.01
N SER A 163 -0.61 1.09 7.07
CA SER A 163 -0.62 2.56 6.99
C SER A 163 -0.24 3.28 8.28
N ASN A 164 -0.16 2.59 9.42
CA ASN A 164 0.51 3.15 10.59
C ASN A 164 2.04 3.17 10.45
N LYS A 165 2.60 2.56 9.40
CA LYS A 165 4.03 2.58 9.14
C LYS A 165 4.45 3.54 8.01
N SER A 166 3.66 3.70 6.94
CA SER A 166 4.03 4.56 5.81
C SER A 166 3.25 5.89 5.70
N ARG A 167 1.97 5.93 6.10
CA ARG A 167 1.17 7.18 6.10
C ARG A 167 1.48 8.03 7.34
N CYS A 168 1.72 7.37 8.49
CA CYS A 168 2.28 8.01 9.67
C CYS A 168 3.67 8.60 9.41
N SER A 169 4.53 7.97 8.59
CA SER A 169 5.86 8.52 8.27
C SER A 169 5.77 9.82 7.46
N ILE A 170 4.95 9.86 6.39
CA ILE A 170 4.82 11.08 5.57
C ILE A 170 4.06 12.18 6.33
N ASP A 171 2.97 11.85 7.04
CA ASP A 171 2.23 12.86 7.81
C ASP A 171 3.05 13.37 9.00
N LEU A 172 3.80 12.50 9.70
CA LEU A 172 4.69 12.90 10.80
C LEU A 172 5.92 13.66 10.29
N VAL A 173 6.53 13.26 9.18
CA VAL A 173 7.66 14.01 8.57
C VAL A 173 7.17 15.36 8.03
N PHE A 174 6.00 15.41 7.40
CA PHE A 174 5.37 16.65 6.95
C PHE A 174 5.00 17.55 8.13
N LEU A 175 4.47 16.97 9.21
CA LEU A 175 4.21 17.67 10.47
C LEU A 175 5.51 18.17 11.11
N VAL A 176 6.58 17.38 11.10
CA VAL A 176 7.91 17.77 11.60
C VAL A 176 8.48 18.91 10.76
N VAL A 177 8.31 18.88 9.43
CA VAL A 177 8.73 19.98 8.54
C VAL A 177 7.89 21.23 8.79
N ILE A 178 6.58 21.11 9.00
CA ILE A 178 5.70 22.23 9.35
C ILE A 178 6.05 22.79 10.72
N ILE A 179 6.28 21.94 11.73
CA ILE A 179 6.71 22.35 13.07
C ILE A 179 8.07 23.05 12.98
N ASN A 180 9.00 22.55 12.16
CA ASN A 180 10.29 23.19 11.93
C ASN A 180 10.14 24.55 11.24
N LEU A 181 9.28 24.66 10.23
CA LEU A 181 8.94 25.93 9.59
C LEU A 181 8.34 26.92 10.60
N LEU A 182 7.41 26.46 11.44
CA LEU A 182 6.79 27.29 12.47
C LEU A 182 7.81 27.73 13.54
N LEU A 183 8.71 26.84 13.97
CA LEU A 183 9.79 27.17 14.89
C LEU A 183 10.79 28.16 14.28
N GLU A 184 11.05 28.07 12.99
CA GLU A 184 11.94 28.98 12.29
C GLU A 184 11.32 30.36 12.04
N ILE A 185 10.04 30.43 11.68
CA ILE A 185 9.28 31.68 11.64
C ILE A 185 9.25 32.30 13.04
N THR A 186 9.02 31.48 14.08
CA THR A 186 9.02 31.93 15.47
C THR A 186 10.41 32.44 15.89
N SER A 187 11.49 31.80 15.44
CA SER A 187 12.86 32.28 15.68
C SER A 187 13.15 33.59 14.93
N ALA A 188 12.72 33.73 13.68
CA ALA A 188 12.92 34.94 12.88
C ALA A 188 12.13 36.13 13.44
N VAL A 189 10.91 35.89 13.92
CA VAL A 189 10.08 36.89 14.60
C VAL A 189 10.63 37.19 16.00
N ALA A 190 11.12 36.17 16.73
CA ALA A 190 11.79 36.36 18.02
C ALA A 190 13.10 37.16 17.87
N ASP A 191 13.86 36.99 16.79
CA ASP A 191 15.06 37.81 16.53
C ASP A 191 14.74 39.29 16.32
N GLN A 192 13.51 39.63 15.87
CA GLN A 192 13.04 41.01 15.75
C GLN A 192 12.53 41.59 17.08
N LEU A 193 12.07 40.74 18.01
CA LEU A 193 11.37 41.16 19.22
C LEU A 193 12.11 40.88 20.54
N SER A 194 13.15 40.03 20.52
CA SER A 194 13.80 39.52 21.73
C SER A 194 15.06 40.31 22.10
N SER A 195 15.23 40.52 23.40
CA SER A 195 16.48 41.03 23.98
C SER A 195 17.62 40.03 23.75
N SER A 196 18.86 40.55 23.67
CA SER A 196 20.09 39.82 23.30
C SER A 196 20.35 38.48 24.03
N THR A 197 19.64 38.20 25.12
CA THR A 197 19.84 37.04 25.99
C THR A 197 19.20 35.74 25.52
N ARG A 198 18.15 35.74 24.67
CA ARG A 198 17.46 34.50 24.22
C ARG A 198 17.86 33.98 22.84
N LYS A 199 18.52 34.81 22.03
CA LYS A 199 19.03 34.45 20.68
C LYS A 199 19.79 33.11 20.60
N PRO A 200 20.74 32.78 21.51
CA PRO A 200 21.47 31.51 21.43
C PRO A 200 20.61 30.27 21.74
N CYS A 201 19.53 30.41 22.51
CA CYS A 201 18.65 29.30 22.84
C CYS A 201 17.83 28.86 21.60
N PHE A 202 17.26 29.82 20.88
CA PHE A 202 16.50 29.54 19.65
C PHE A 202 17.36 28.93 18.54
N ALA A 203 18.59 29.43 18.37
CA ALA A 203 19.54 28.86 17.42
C ALA A 203 19.89 27.39 17.72
N ARG A 204 20.08 27.06 19.01
CA ARG A 204 20.31 25.66 19.45
C ARG A 204 19.10 24.76 19.21
N ILE A 205 17.90 25.24 19.54
CA ILE A 205 16.65 24.49 19.32
C ILE A 205 16.45 24.22 17.82
N SER A 206 16.63 25.24 16.97
CA SER A 206 16.52 25.09 15.50
C SER A 206 17.51 24.05 14.95
N LEU A 207 18.77 24.06 15.43
CA LEU A 207 19.76 23.07 15.03
C LEU A 207 19.35 21.65 15.43
N VAL A 208 18.96 21.43 16.69
CA VAL A 208 18.52 20.10 17.17
C VAL A 208 17.34 19.57 16.35
N MET A 209 16.37 20.43 16.07
CA MET A 209 15.19 20.07 15.29
C MET A 209 15.51 19.75 13.82
N SER A 210 16.48 20.45 13.22
CA SER A 210 16.96 20.14 11.86
C SER A 210 17.68 18.79 11.78
N ILE A 211 18.47 18.45 12.80
CA ILE A 211 19.15 17.15 12.91
C ILE A 211 18.12 16.02 13.08
N LEU A 212 17.14 16.22 13.96
CA LEU A 212 16.06 15.23 14.17
C LEU A 212 15.28 14.98 12.87
N SER A 213 14.96 16.03 12.12
CA SER A 213 14.27 15.92 10.83
C SER A 213 15.09 15.18 9.78
N LEU A 214 16.41 15.40 9.71
CA LEU A 214 17.30 14.65 8.82
C LEU A 214 17.31 13.15 9.17
N ILE A 215 17.42 12.81 10.45
CA ILE A 215 17.42 11.42 10.91
C ILE A 215 16.12 10.71 10.52
N LEU A 216 14.96 11.34 10.77
CA LEU A 216 13.67 10.77 10.40
C LEU A 216 13.54 10.57 8.88
N THR A 217 14.02 11.52 8.08
CA THR A 217 13.99 11.42 6.61
C THR A 217 14.87 10.27 6.10
N ILE A 218 16.04 10.06 6.70
CA ILE A 218 16.94 8.94 6.34
C ILE A 218 16.31 7.60 6.71
N ILE A 219 15.65 7.50 7.87
CA ILE A 219 14.95 6.27 8.29
C ILE A 219 13.83 5.93 7.31
N ASP A 220 12.98 6.90 6.94
CA ASP A 220 11.90 6.71 5.97
C ASP A 220 12.43 6.25 4.61
N PHE A 221 13.48 6.92 4.11
CA PHE A 221 14.10 6.58 2.84
C PHE A 221 14.71 5.17 2.85
N THR A 222 15.33 4.77 3.97
CA THR A 222 15.92 3.43 4.14
C THR A 222 14.86 2.34 4.20
N ASP A 223 13.73 2.57 4.88
CA ASP A 223 12.60 1.62 4.91
C ASP A 223 12.02 1.45 3.50
N LYS A 224 11.83 2.55 2.76
CA LYS A 224 11.41 2.51 1.34
C LYS A 224 12.37 1.71 0.47
N ILE A 225 13.69 1.88 0.63
CA ILE A 225 14.70 1.10 -0.12
C ILE A 225 14.59 -0.40 0.18
N ARG A 226 14.46 -0.78 1.46
CA ARG A 226 14.35 -2.19 1.88
C ARG A 226 13.12 -2.85 1.30
N VAL A 227 11.98 -2.16 1.31
CA VAL A 227 10.70 -2.69 0.80
C VAL A 227 10.76 -2.92 -0.71
N HIS A 228 11.35 -1.99 -1.47
CA HIS A 228 11.31 -2.03 -2.94
C HIS A 228 12.49 -2.75 -3.60
N LYS A 229 13.39 -3.38 -2.82
CA LYS A 229 14.57 -4.12 -3.30
C LYS A 229 15.36 -3.35 -4.38
N VAL A 230 15.62 -2.08 -4.09
CA VAL A 230 16.18 -1.13 -5.05
C VAL A 230 17.68 -1.33 -5.19
N HIS A 231 18.21 -1.22 -6.41
CA HIS A 231 19.65 -1.29 -6.63
C HIS A 231 20.23 0.12 -6.77
N PHE A 232 21.29 0.39 -6.01
CA PHE A 232 22.10 1.60 -6.18
C PHE A 232 22.94 1.46 -7.45
N ARG A 233 22.89 2.45 -8.34
CA ARG A 233 23.77 2.54 -9.51
C ARG A 233 24.53 3.86 -9.52
N CYS A 234 25.85 3.76 -9.47
CA CYS A 234 26.76 4.84 -9.84
C CYS A 234 27.00 4.82 -11.36
N LYS A 235 26.11 5.42 -12.15
CA LYS A 235 26.42 5.84 -13.54
C LYS A 235 26.07 7.32 -13.70
N LEU A 236 26.99 8.08 -14.30
CA LEU A 236 26.88 9.54 -14.47
C LEU A 236 25.63 9.94 -15.29
N PRO A 237 25.04 11.12 -15.04
CA PRO A 237 25.64 12.25 -14.30
C PRO A 237 25.38 12.29 -12.79
N ILE A 238 24.40 11.54 -12.25
CA ILE A 238 24.10 11.56 -10.81
C ILE A 238 23.88 10.12 -10.32
N PRO A 239 24.68 9.60 -9.37
CA PRO A 239 24.43 8.31 -8.74
C PRO A 239 23.03 8.27 -8.13
N TRP A 240 22.20 7.32 -8.56
CA TRP A 240 20.80 7.25 -8.09
C TRP A 240 20.35 5.81 -7.86
N PHE A 241 19.27 5.67 -7.11
CA PHE A 241 18.60 4.40 -6.86
C PHE A 241 17.59 4.11 -8.00
N TYR A 242 17.46 2.85 -8.42
CA TYR A 242 16.57 2.44 -9.53
C TYR A 242 15.77 1.18 -9.18
N TYR A 243 14.48 1.16 -9.57
CA TYR A 243 13.60 0.01 -9.37
C TYR A 243 14.06 -1.21 -10.20
N PRO A 244 13.95 -2.44 -9.68
CA PRO A 244 14.21 -3.65 -10.43
C PRO A 244 12.99 -4.03 -11.30
N ALA A 245 12.77 -3.34 -12.43
CA ALA A 245 11.76 -3.76 -13.41
C ALA A 245 12.22 -3.50 -14.86
N ARG A 246 11.64 -4.28 -15.79
CA ARG A 246 12.11 -4.66 -17.14
C ARG A 246 12.51 -3.55 -18.12
N ASP A 247 12.30 -2.28 -17.78
CA ASP A 247 12.69 -1.12 -18.60
C ASP A 247 13.46 -0.14 -17.71
N TYR A 248 14.79 -0.24 -17.75
CA TYR A 248 15.77 0.29 -16.79
C TYR A 248 15.93 1.82 -16.79
N SER A 249 14.85 2.60 -16.86
CA SER A 249 14.91 4.07 -16.97
C SER A 249 14.17 4.83 -15.84
N THR A 250 13.44 4.15 -14.96
CA THR A 250 12.66 4.81 -13.90
C THR A 250 13.49 5.01 -12.62
N ARG A 251 13.74 6.28 -12.25
CA ARG A 251 14.41 6.67 -11.01
C ARG A 251 13.55 6.28 -9.79
N PHE A 252 14.20 5.80 -8.74
CA PHE A 252 13.57 5.49 -7.46
C PHE A 252 13.22 6.77 -6.67
N GLY A 253 12.07 6.74 -6.01
CA GLY A 253 11.50 7.86 -5.25
C GLY A 253 10.52 8.69 -6.07
N SER A 254 9.40 9.09 -5.45
CA SER A 254 8.52 10.11 -6.04
C SER A 254 9.30 11.41 -6.20
N SER A 255 8.91 12.27 -7.15
CA SER A 255 9.47 13.62 -7.27
C SER A 255 9.44 14.36 -5.92
N THR A 256 8.42 14.11 -5.09
CA THR A 256 8.28 14.67 -3.74
C THR A 256 9.34 14.19 -2.74
N ASP A 257 9.71 12.91 -2.76
CA ASP A 257 10.68 12.35 -1.80
C ASP A 257 12.06 12.95 -2.00
N ASN A 258 12.43 13.17 -3.26
CA ASN A 258 13.71 13.75 -3.62
C ASN A 258 13.76 15.23 -3.23
N ILE A 259 12.70 15.99 -3.54
CA ILE A 259 12.58 17.41 -3.15
C ILE A 259 12.65 17.56 -1.63
N LEU A 260 11.97 16.69 -0.88
CA LEU A 260 11.99 16.68 0.59
C LEU A 260 13.41 16.51 1.14
N LEU A 261 14.15 15.52 0.65
CA LEU A 261 15.52 15.26 1.10
C LEU A 261 16.44 16.46 0.86
N PHE A 262 16.36 17.07 -0.33
CA PHE A 262 17.13 18.29 -0.64
C PHE A 262 16.77 19.46 0.29
N CYS A 263 15.48 19.65 0.59
CA CYS A 263 15.04 20.72 1.48
C CYS A 263 15.53 20.52 2.92
N VAL A 264 15.50 19.29 3.44
CA VAL A 264 15.97 18.97 4.79
C VAL A 264 17.49 19.15 4.92
N VAL A 265 18.26 18.72 3.91
CA VAL A 265 19.71 18.94 3.87
C VAL A 265 20.03 20.43 3.79
N GLY A 266 19.34 21.18 2.92
CA GLY A 266 19.48 22.63 2.83
C GLY A 266 19.17 23.34 4.14
N GLN A 267 18.12 22.89 4.84
CA GLN A 267 17.72 23.44 6.13
C GLN A 267 18.78 23.20 7.21
N LEU A 268 19.36 22.00 7.28
CA LEU A 268 20.43 21.70 8.22
C LEU A 268 21.66 22.60 8.00
N ILE A 269 22.02 22.88 6.74
CA ILE A 269 23.14 23.77 6.41
C ILE A 269 22.86 25.19 6.93
N VAL A 270 21.67 25.73 6.67
CA VAL A 270 21.26 27.08 7.14
C VAL A 270 21.25 27.15 8.67
N SER A 271 20.65 26.16 9.34
CA SER A 271 20.64 26.08 10.81
C SER A 271 22.05 26.01 11.40
N THR A 272 22.97 25.27 10.76
CA THR A 272 24.37 25.16 11.22
C THR A 272 25.14 26.47 11.07
N ILE A 273 24.95 27.17 9.95
CA ILE A 273 25.56 28.49 9.72
C ILE A 273 25.04 29.49 10.77
N ASN A 274 23.72 29.57 10.96
CA ASN A 274 23.12 30.49 11.92
C ASN A 274 23.56 30.17 13.36
N PHE A 275 23.62 28.90 13.76
CA PHE A 275 24.16 28.51 15.06
C PHE A 275 25.62 28.95 15.26
N SER A 276 26.47 28.74 14.25
CA SER A 276 27.89 29.11 14.32
C SER A 276 28.14 30.62 14.44
N PHE A 277 27.28 31.44 13.85
CA PHE A 277 27.33 32.90 13.99
C PHE A 277 26.84 33.37 15.36
N THR A 278 25.74 32.79 15.83
CA THR A 278 25.16 33.12 17.14
C THR A 278 26.10 32.73 18.29
N GLU A 279 26.81 31.60 18.20
CA GLU A 279 27.86 31.25 19.19
C GLU A 279 29.02 32.25 19.20
N ARG A 280 29.30 32.91 18.08
CA ARG A 280 30.33 33.95 17.96
C ARG A 280 29.82 35.34 18.35
N GLY A 281 28.60 35.44 18.90
CA GLY A 281 28.00 36.73 19.30
C GLY A 281 27.68 37.66 18.12
N ARG A 282 27.59 37.14 16.90
CA ARG A 282 27.26 37.91 15.69
C ARG A 282 25.87 37.52 15.18
N ASP A 283 25.15 38.46 14.60
CA ASP A 283 23.88 38.17 13.96
C ASP A 283 24.12 37.27 12.73
N GLY A 284 23.24 36.28 12.55
CA GLY A 284 23.32 35.32 11.45
C GLY A 284 23.12 36.00 10.09
N PRO A 285 23.80 35.52 9.03
CA PRO A 285 23.69 36.11 7.70
C PRO A 285 22.33 35.86 7.04
N ILE A 286 21.62 34.80 7.45
CA ILE A 286 20.36 34.35 6.84
C ILE A 286 19.25 34.48 7.87
N LYS A 287 18.41 35.51 7.71
CA LYS A 287 17.32 35.82 8.64
C LYS A 287 16.08 34.94 8.44
N VAL A 288 15.86 34.42 7.23
CA VAL A 288 14.69 33.60 6.87
C VAL A 288 15.14 32.49 5.93
N SER A 289 14.81 31.24 6.25
CA SER A 289 15.05 30.10 5.34
C SER A 289 13.99 30.04 4.25
N VAL A 290 14.44 29.82 3.02
CA VAL A 290 13.61 29.72 1.82
C VAL A 290 13.19 28.27 1.55
N TRP A 291 13.83 27.29 2.20
CA TRP A 291 13.62 25.86 1.94
C TRP A 291 12.18 25.38 2.16
N PRO A 292 11.43 25.87 3.17
CA PRO A 292 10.03 25.49 3.34
C PRO A 292 9.12 25.97 2.20
N LEU A 293 9.44 27.12 1.60
CA LEU A 293 8.75 27.63 0.41
C LEU A 293 9.09 26.78 -0.83
N VAL A 294 10.37 26.42 -1.01
CA VAL A 294 10.81 25.52 -2.08
C VAL A 294 10.10 24.18 -1.98
N PHE A 295 9.94 23.65 -0.76
CA PHE A 295 9.22 22.41 -0.51
C PHE A 295 7.73 22.51 -0.87
N ALA A 296 7.05 23.59 -0.45
CA ALA A 296 5.64 23.81 -0.78
C ALA A 296 5.40 23.93 -2.29
N ILE A 297 6.25 24.69 -3.00
CA ILE A 297 6.19 24.81 -4.47
C ILE A 297 6.44 23.45 -5.11
N GLY A 298 7.41 22.68 -4.60
CA GLY A 298 7.71 21.34 -5.08
C GLY A 298 6.54 20.36 -4.99
N ILE A 299 5.74 20.43 -3.92
CA ILE A 299 4.51 19.64 -3.77
C ILE A 299 3.49 20.02 -4.83
N VAL A 300 3.24 21.33 -4.99
CA VAL A 300 2.27 21.84 -5.97
C VAL A 300 2.66 21.38 -7.37
N VAL A 301 3.92 21.59 -7.76
CA VAL A 301 4.45 21.16 -9.06
C VAL A 301 4.34 19.65 -9.21
N SER A 302 4.68 18.86 -8.18
CA SER A 302 4.57 17.40 -8.25
C SER A 302 3.15 16.93 -8.53
N LYS A 303 2.14 17.55 -7.91
CA LYS A 303 0.72 17.24 -8.16
C LYS A 303 0.26 17.59 -9.57
N PHE A 304 0.84 18.62 -10.19
CA PHE A 304 0.54 18.99 -11.58
C PHE A 304 1.30 18.15 -12.61
N THR A 305 2.45 17.57 -12.23
CA THR A 305 3.23 16.69 -13.11
C THR A 305 2.76 15.24 -13.13
N GLU A 306 1.88 14.83 -12.22
CA GLU A 306 1.15 13.57 -12.32
C GLU A 306 0.21 13.62 -13.53
N LYS A 307 0.70 13.15 -14.69
CA LYS A 307 -0.12 13.05 -15.90
C LYS A 307 -1.34 12.18 -15.62
N PRO A 308 -2.57 12.62 -15.96
CA PRO A 308 -3.72 11.75 -15.91
C PRO A 308 -3.49 10.54 -16.85
N PRO A 309 -3.98 9.35 -16.50
CA PRO A 309 -3.83 8.17 -17.32
C PRO A 309 -4.42 8.45 -18.71
N ILE A 310 -3.56 8.44 -19.72
CA ILE A 310 -3.93 8.64 -21.11
C ILE A 310 -4.89 7.50 -21.47
N SER A 311 -6.17 7.84 -21.65
CA SER A 311 -7.14 6.94 -22.25
C SER A 311 -6.72 6.71 -23.70
N LYS A 312 -6.06 5.58 -23.97
CA LYS A 312 -5.90 5.09 -25.34
C LYS A 312 -7.23 4.50 -25.78
N ASN A 313 -8.08 5.33 -26.37
CA ASN A 313 -9.04 4.88 -27.36
C ASN A 313 -8.27 4.55 -28.63
N ASN A 314 -8.30 3.26 -29.01
CA ASN A 314 -8.43 2.72 -30.37
C ASN A 314 -8.21 1.20 -30.30
#